data_AF-A0A4S2MJT5-F1
#
_entry.id   AF-A0A4S2MJT5-F1
#
_cell.length_a   1.000
_cell.length_b   1.000
_cell.length_c   1.000
_cell.angle_alpha   90.00
_cell.angle_beta   90.00
_cell.angle_gamma   90.00
#
_symmetry.space_group_name_H-M   'P 1'
#
loop_
_entity.id
_entity.type
_entity.pdbx_description
1 polymer ?
#
loop_
_entity_poly.entity_id
_entity_poly.type
_entity_poly.pdbx_seq_one_letter_code
_entity_poly.pdbx_strand_id
1 'polypeptide(L)'
;MGFIVHIKQKGFPDFGWIAVHLDPDSVEAELNALYETAENFRKKNKLDDVLLAGDMNAGCRYLSKRKMRELSLIKDTHYYWLINDECDTTVHSNNCALDRMIAYGAKLKSAIKGQRGRAYRYDNELNLDSETAKAISDHYPVEVEMEKITKESSSVARTNSFENSTTILVATMIVNSLRLW
;
A
#
# COMPACT_ATOMS: atom_id res chain seq x y z
N MET A 1 3.95 -10.04 -11.02
CA MET A 1 3.35 -9.37 -12.21
C MET A 1 2.66 -8.11 -11.74
N GLY A 2 2.92 -6.97 -12.37
CA GLY A 2 2.33 -5.68 -11.98
C GLY A 2 1.49 -5.07 -13.09
N PHE A 3 0.53 -4.24 -12.71
CA PHE A 3 -0.27 -3.45 -13.65
C PHE A 3 -0.35 -2.01 -13.17
N ILE A 4 -0.57 -1.10 -14.11
CA ILE A 4 -0.55 0.33 -13.84
C ILE A 4 -1.90 0.94 -14.20
N VAL A 5 -2.50 1.65 -13.26
CA VAL A 5 -3.81 2.29 -13.41
C VAL A 5 -3.69 3.77 -13.07
N HIS A 6 -4.29 4.65 -13.88
CA HIS A 6 -4.45 6.05 -13.51
C HIS A 6 -5.76 6.20 -12.73
N ILE A 7 -5.67 6.63 -11.47
CA ILE A 7 -6.83 6.86 -10.60
C ILE A 7 -7.20 8.33 -10.64
N LYS A 8 -8.48 8.59 -10.97
CA LYS A 8 -9.08 9.93 -10.96
C LYS A 8 -10.40 9.89 -10.21
N GLN A 9 -10.44 10.56 -9.08
CA GLN A 9 -11.64 10.66 -8.25
C GLN A 9 -11.87 12.12 -7.89
N LYS A 10 -13.06 12.64 -8.18
CA LYS A 10 -13.38 14.04 -7.94
C LYS A 10 -13.20 14.39 -6.46
N GLY A 11 -12.39 15.41 -6.20
CA GLY A 11 -12.10 15.89 -4.84
C GLY A 11 -10.89 15.23 -4.18
N PHE A 12 -10.22 14.30 -4.84
CA PHE A 12 -9.01 13.64 -4.36
C PHE A 12 -7.84 13.88 -5.33
N PRO A 13 -6.59 13.61 -4.92
CA PRO A 13 -5.44 13.66 -5.83
C PRO A 13 -5.63 12.72 -7.02
N ASP A 14 -5.24 13.18 -8.20
CA ASP A 14 -5.03 12.33 -9.37
C ASP A 14 -3.66 11.66 -9.20
N PHE A 15 -3.59 10.34 -9.29
CA PHE A 15 -2.32 9.61 -9.14
C PHE A 15 -2.27 8.36 -10.02
N GLY A 16 -1.05 7.94 -10.34
CA GLY A 16 -0.82 6.62 -10.92
C GLY A 16 -0.71 5.57 -9.82
N TRP A 17 -1.31 4.40 -10.01
CA TRP A 17 -1.15 3.26 -9.11
C TRP A 17 -0.39 2.15 -9.83
N ILE A 18 0.73 1.72 -9.25
CA ILE A 18 1.52 0.57 -9.66
C ILE A 18 1.24 -0.56 -8.67
N ALA A 19 0.44 -1.53 -9.08
CA ALA A 19 0.17 -2.74 -8.29
C ALA A 19 1.31 -3.75 -8.51
N VAL A 20 1.82 -4.37 -7.43
CA VAL A 20 2.95 -5.32 -7.51
C VAL A 20 2.71 -6.56 -6.65
N HIS A 21 3.30 -7.66 -7.10
CA HIS A 21 3.56 -8.86 -6.32
C HIS A 21 5.00 -9.23 -6.64
N LEU A 22 5.88 -9.15 -5.64
CA LEU A 22 7.32 -9.37 -5.81
C LEU A 22 7.74 -10.79 -5.43
N ASP A 23 8.73 -11.32 -6.15
CA ASP A 23 9.28 -12.65 -5.89
C ASP A 23 9.99 -12.68 -4.51
N PRO A 24 9.58 -13.56 -3.57
CA PRO A 24 10.21 -13.69 -2.26
C PRO A 24 11.70 -14.03 -2.30
N ASP A 25 12.19 -14.64 -3.38
CA ASP A 25 13.61 -14.99 -3.56
C ASP A 25 14.44 -13.83 -4.13
N SER A 26 13.78 -12.78 -4.64
CA SER A 26 14.43 -11.65 -5.34
C SER A 26 14.02 -10.26 -4.84
N VAL A 27 13.42 -10.16 -3.65
CA VAL A 27 12.81 -8.92 -3.09
C VAL A 27 13.69 -7.67 -3.22
N GLU A 28 14.97 -7.76 -2.85
CA GLU A 28 15.88 -6.60 -2.91
C GLU A 28 16.10 -6.09 -4.35
N ALA A 29 16.27 -7.02 -5.30
CA ALA A 29 16.46 -6.67 -6.71
C ALA A 29 15.17 -6.10 -7.30
N GLU A 30 14.03 -6.73 -7.01
CA GLU A 30 12.75 -6.28 -7.54
C GLU A 30 12.28 -4.94 -6.95
N LEU A 31 12.56 -4.65 -5.67
CA LEU A 31 12.27 -3.34 -5.08
C LEU A 31 13.10 -2.21 -5.72
N ASN A 32 14.37 -2.48 -6.08
CA ASN A 32 15.18 -1.51 -6.80
C ASN A 32 14.69 -1.32 -8.25
N ALA A 33 14.29 -2.39 -8.93
CA ALA A 33 13.67 -2.30 -10.25
C ALA A 33 12.31 -1.56 -10.20
N LEU A 34 11.56 -1.72 -9.12
CA LEU A 34 10.30 -1.02 -8.88
C LEU A 34 10.51 0.50 -8.76
N TYR A 35 11.58 0.93 -8.09
CA TYR A 35 11.96 2.36 -8.06
C TYR A 35 12.16 2.93 -9.46
N GLU A 36 12.98 2.26 -10.29
CA GLU A 36 13.26 2.70 -11.66
C GLU A 36 11.99 2.70 -12.52
N THR A 37 11.16 1.68 -12.36
CA THR A 37 9.88 1.55 -13.05
C THR A 37 8.93 2.69 -12.69
N ALA A 38 8.81 3.01 -11.40
CA ALA A 38 7.97 4.09 -10.91
C ALA A 38 8.44 5.45 -11.42
N GLU A 39 9.75 5.72 -11.38
CA GLU A 39 10.32 6.95 -11.91
C GLU A 39 10.10 7.10 -13.41
N ASN A 40 10.32 6.03 -14.18
CA ASN A 40 10.09 6.02 -15.63
C ASN A 40 8.62 6.22 -15.98
N PHE A 41 7.72 5.51 -15.28
CA PHE A 41 6.28 5.64 -15.46
C PHE A 41 5.80 7.06 -15.16
N ARG A 42 6.23 7.61 -14.02
CA ARG A 42 5.90 8.97 -13.57
C ARG A 42 6.33 10.02 -14.60
N LYS A 43 7.59 9.96 -15.06
CA LYS A 43 8.15 10.89 -16.04
C LYS A 43 7.44 10.79 -17.39
N LYS A 44 7.22 9.57 -17.90
CA LYS A 44 6.57 9.34 -19.20
C LYS A 44 5.13 9.85 -19.24
N ASN A 45 4.41 9.72 -18.13
CA ASN A 45 2.99 10.08 -18.04
C ASN A 45 2.74 11.46 -17.43
N LYS A 46 3.80 12.21 -17.07
CA LYS A 46 3.72 13.53 -16.42
C LYS A 46 2.84 13.50 -15.17
N LEU A 47 3.02 12.47 -14.36
CA LEU A 47 2.31 12.34 -13.08
C LEU A 47 3.16 12.96 -11.96
N ASP A 48 2.53 13.75 -11.11
CA ASP A 48 3.19 14.31 -9.92
C ASP A 48 3.09 13.37 -8.72
N ASP A 49 2.10 12.48 -8.73
CA ASP A 49 1.73 11.61 -7.62
C ASP A 49 1.59 10.16 -8.10
N VAL A 50 2.18 9.22 -7.35
CA VAL A 50 2.15 7.78 -7.64
C VAL A 50 2.00 6.98 -6.34
N LEU A 51 1.17 5.95 -6.35
CA LEU A 51 1.06 4.95 -5.31
C LEU A 51 1.66 3.63 -5.81
N LEU A 52 2.53 3.01 -5.02
CA LEU A 52 3.03 1.66 -5.24
C LEU A 52 2.45 0.78 -4.15
N ALA A 53 1.77 -0.31 -4.50
CA ALA A 53 1.15 -1.14 -3.47
C ALA A 53 0.99 -2.60 -3.87
N GLY A 54 1.04 -3.48 -2.87
CA GLY A 54 0.78 -4.92 -2.97
C GLY A 54 1.75 -5.74 -2.11
N ASP A 55 1.76 -7.05 -2.31
CA ASP A 55 2.69 -7.96 -1.66
C ASP A 55 4.11 -7.75 -2.20
N MET A 56 4.92 -7.04 -1.43
CA MET A 56 6.31 -6.76 -1.80
C MET A 56 7.27 -7.76 -1.17
N ASN A 57 6.78 -8.72 -0.37
CA ASN A 57 7.61 -9.57 0.47
C ASN A 57 8.65 -8.78 1.30
N ALA A 58 8.35 -7.51 1.64
CA ALA A 58 9.34 -6.53 2.10
C ALA A 58 9.58 -6.57 3.62
N GLY A 59 9.81 -7.76 4.18
CA GLY A 59 10.05 -7.93 5.61
C GLY A 59 10.57 -9.31 6.00
N CYS A 60 10.73 -9.51 7.31
CA CYS A 60 11.10 -10.79 7.91
C CYS A 60 12.33 -11.44 7.23
N ARG A 61 12.21 -12.71 6.83
CA ARG A 61 13.31 -13.49 6.24
C ARG A 61 13.68 -13.05 4.82
N TYR A 62 12.75 -12.42 4.11
CA TYR A 62 12.92 -12.06 2.71
C TYR A 62 13.71 -10.75 2.54
N LEU A 63 13.54 -9.81 3.48
CA LEU A 63 14.26 -8.53 3.47
C LEU A 63 14.71 -8.11 4.87
N SER A 64 16.01 -8.27 5.13
CA SER A 64 16.61 -7.79 6.39
C SER A 64 16.55 -6.27 6.52
N LYS A 65 16.43 -5.75 7.75
CA LYS A 65 16.48 -4.29 8.04
C LYS A 65 17.73 -3.60 7.47
N ARG A 66 18.87 -4.30 7.40
CA ARG A 66 20.10 -3.77 6.80
C ARG A 66 19.92 -3.53 5.30
N LYS A 67 19.44 -4.52 4.56
CA LYS A 67 19.18 -4.41 3.12
C LYS A 67 18.09 -3.38 2.82
N MET A 68 17.03 -3.36 3.62
CA MET A 68 15.95 -2.39 3.46
C MET A 68 16.45 -0.93 3.49
N ARG A 69 17.35 -0.58 4.41
CA ARG A 69 17.96 0.76 4.46
C ARG A 69 18.77 1.13 3.23
N GLU A 70 19.21 0.14 2.45
CA GLU A 70 19.99 0.38 1.24
C GLU A 70 19.14 0.66 0.00
N LEU A 71 17.83 0.37 0.05
CA LEU A 71 16.91 0.52 -1.08
C LEU A 71 16.76 1.99 -1.50
N SER A 72 16.69 2.22 -2.82
CA SER A 72 16.40 3.54 -3.38
C SER A 72 15.05 4.09 -2.90
N LEU A 73 14.03 3.23 -2.78
CA LEU A 73 12.70 3.57 -2.23
C LEU A 73 12.72 4.02 -0.77
N ILE A 74 13.79 3.73 -0.01
CA ILE A 74 13.97 4.17 1.38
C ILE A 74 14.85 5.42 1.45
N LYS A 75 15.89 5.48 0.63
CA LYS A 75 16.83 6.62 0.58
C LYS A 75 16.21 7.86 -0.04
N ASP A 76 15.33 7.70 -1.03
CA ASP A 76 14.62 8.80 -1.66
C ASP A 76 13.45 9.24 -0.79
N THR A 77 13.64 10.35 -0.08
CA THR A 77 12.66 10.88 0.89
C THR A 77 11.35 11.37 0.26
N HIS A 78 11.24 11.39 -1.07
CA HIS A 78 9.97 11.65 -1.76
C HIS A 78 9.04 10.43 -1.77
N TYR A 79 9.56 9.23 -1.49
CA TYR A 79 8.78 8.02 -1.31
C TYR A 79 8.47 7.82 0.18
N TYR A 80 7.18 7.66 0.49
CA TYR A 80 6.66 7.55 1.84
C TYR A 80 6.05 6.18 2.05
N TRP A 81 6.69 5.38 2.89
CA TRP A 81 6.18 4.07 3.28
C TRP A 81 5.04 4.25 4.29
N LEU A 82 3.84 3.87 3.89
CA LEU A 82 2.61 4.06 4.65
C LEU A 82 2.34 2.88 5.61
N ILE A 83 2.76 1.67 5.20
CA ILE A 83 2.74 0.46 6.02
C ILE A 83 4.11 0.32 6.69
N ASN A 84 4.15 0.44 8.00
CA ASN A 84 5.39 0.36 8.78
C ASN A 84 5.88 -1.08 8.96
N ASP A 85 7.12 -1.23 9.39
CA ASP A 85 7.77 -2.53 9.58
C ASP A 85 7.15 -3.36 10.72
N GLU A 86 6.39 -2.70 11.60
CA GLU A 86 5.66 -3.33 12.71
C GLU A 86 4.22 -3.75 12.35
N CYS A 87 3.73 -3.44 11.14
CA CYS A 87 2.39 -3.84 10.71
C CYS A 87 2.38 -5.30 10.27
N ASP A 88 1.69 -6.16 11.03
CA ASP A 88 1.48 -7.54 10.60
C ASP A 88 0.47 -7.61 9.47
N THR A 89 0.93 -8.03 8.30
CA THR A 89 0.12 -8.16 7.08
C THR A 89 -0.19 -9.62 6.76
N THR A 90 0.16 -10.57 7.63
CA THR A 90 -0.06 -12.00 7.38
C THR A 90 -1.07 -12.62 8.34
N VAL A 91 -1.84 -13.58 7.83
CA VAL A 91 -2.87 -14.33 8.59
C VAL A 91 -2.24 -15.50 9.35
N HIS A 92 -0.94 -15.73 9.19
CA HIS A 92 -0.18 -16.76 9.91
C HIS A 92 0.50 -16.20 11.16
N SER A 93 1.01 -17.08 12.02
CA SER A 93 1.61 -16.73 13.32
C SER A 93 2.88 -15.88 13.26
N ASN A 94 3.35 -15.50 12.07
CA ASN A 94 4.61 -14.79 11.88
C ASN A 94 4.32 -13.32 11.60
N ASN A 95 4.51 -12.46 12.60
CA ASN A 95 4.31 -11.02 12.49
C ASN A 95 5.25 -10.41 11.43
N CYS A 96 4.73 -10.20 10.21
CA CYS A 96 5.52 -9.77 9.05
C CYS A 96 4.80 -8.70 8.21
N ALA A 97 5.52 -7.61 7.93
CA ALA A 97 5.10 -6.54 7.01
C ALA A 97 5.53 -6.85 5.56
N LEU A 98 4.85 -7.82 4.94
CA LEU A 98 5.11 -8.26 3.56
C LEU A 98 4.44 -7.33 2.54
N ASP A 99 3.16 -7.02 2.75
CA ASP A 99 2.40 -6.07 1.94
C ASP A 99 2.77 -4.64 2.31
N ARG A 100 2.99 -3.80 1.30
CA ARG A 100 3.40 -2.41 1.50
C ARG A 100 2.57 -1.49 0.64
N MET A 101 2.41 -0.25 1.12
CA MET A 101 1.93 0.89 0.36
C MET A 101 2.97 1.99 0.46
N ILE A 102 3.41 2.52 -0.67
CA ILE A 102 4.42 3.58 -0.77
C ILE A 102 3.85 4.70 -1.64
N ALA A 103 3.73 5.89 -1.09
CA ALA A 103 3.26 7.06 -1.81
C ALA A 103 4.44 7.93 -2.29
N TYR A 104 4.34 8.46 -3.50
CA TYR A 104 5.17 9.52 -4.04
C TYR A 104 4.30 10.72 -4.39
N GLY A 105 4.83 11.93 -4.21
CA GLY A 105 4.17 13.17 -4.62
C GLY A 105 3.50 13.91 -3.46
N ALA A 106 3.47 15.24 -3.57
CA ALA A 106 3.06 16.11 -2.47
C ALA A 106 1.55 16.07 -2.21
N LYS A 107 0.72 15.93 -3.26
CA LYS A 107 -0.73 15.98 -3.11
C LYS A 107 -1.24 14.69 -2.50
N LEU A 108 -0.77 13.55 -3.00
CA LEU A 108 -1.10 12.23 -2.44
C LEU A 108 -0.61 12.10 -1.01
N LYS A 109 0.64 12.51 -0.74
CA LYS A 109 1.14 12.56 0.64
C LYS A 109 0.29 13.46 1.53
N SER A 110 -0.12 14.63 1.06
CA SER A 110 -0.94 15.56 1.84
C SER A 110 -2.33 14.99 2.14
N ALA A 111 -2.96 14.31 1.17
CA ALA A 111 -4.26 13.68 1.35
C ALA A 111 -4.21 12.51 2.35
N ILE A 112 -3.06 11.84 2.47
CA ILE A 112 -2.84 10.73 3.43
C ILE A 112 -2.29 11.25 4.77
N LYS A 113 -1.89 12.52 4.87
CA LYS A 113 -1.13 13.04 6.00
C LYS A 113 -1.94 12.92 7.31
N GLY A 114 -1.35 12.23 8.29
CA GLY A 114 -1.98 11.99 9.59
C GLY A 114 -2.64 10.61 9.69
N GLN A 115 -2.84 9.93 8.56
CA GLN A 115 -3.27 8.54 8.51
C GLN A 115 -2.06 7.62 8.39
N ARG A 116 -2.06 6.53 9.15
CA ARG A 116 -1.11 5.43 8.97
C ARG A 116 -1.81 4.33 8.19
N GLY A 117 -1.11 3.73 7.24
CA GLY A 117 -1.63 2.53 6.61
C GLY A 117 -1.71 1.41 7.65
N ARG A 118 -2.67 0.51 7.48
CA ARG A 118 -2.88 -0.64 8.39
C ARG A 118 -3.28 -1.89 7.62
N ALA A 119 -3.10 -3.04 8.25
CA ALA A 119 -3.70 -4.29 7.81
C ALA A 119 -5.18 -4.32 8.22
N TYR A 120 -6.05 -4.64 7.27
CA TYR A 120 -7.47 -4.88 7.50
C TYR A 120 -7.66 -6.29 8.08
N ARG A 121 -7.89 -6.35 9.39
CA ARG A 121 -8.00 -7.59 10.17
C ARG A 121 -9.38 -8.21 10.07
N TYR A 122 -9.70 -8.72 8.87
CA TYR A 122 -11.00 -9.34 8.58
C TYR A 122 -11.30 -10.54 9.49
N ASP A 123 -10.27 -11.23 9.99
CA ASP A 123 -10.39 -12.31 10.96
C ASP A 123 -11.04 -11.83 12.25
N ASN A 124 -10.59 -10.68 12.77
CA ASN A 124 -11.15 -10.07 13.98
C ASN A 124 -12.55 -9.50 13.73
N GLU A 125 -12.74 -8.82 12.61
CA GLU A 125 -14.03 -8.16 12.30
C GLU A 125 -15.16 -9.17 12.06
N LEU A 126 -14.85 -10.29 11.42
CA LEU A 126 -15.81 -11.35 11.13
C LEU A 126 -15.80 -12.48 12.19
N ASN A 127 -14.97 -12.35 13.23
CA ASN A 127 -14.78 -13.34 14.30
C ASN A 127 -14.51 -14.76 13.76
N LEU A 128 -13.54 -14.86 12.85
CA LEU A 128 -13.14 -16.11 12.21
C LEU A 128 -12.05 -16.80 13.03
N ASP A 129 -12.09 -18.13 13.06
CA ASP A 129 -10.93 -18.91 13.50
C ASP A 129 -9.78 -18.83 12.47
N SER A 130 -8.58 -19.22 12.91
CA SER A 130 -7.37 -19.14 12.08
C SER A 130 -7.45 -19.99 10.82
N GLU A 131 -8.16 -21.12 10.86
CA GLU A 131 -8.30 -22.02 9.71
C GLU A 131 -9.19 -21.39 8.63
N THR A 132 -10.33 -20.85 9.05
CA THR A 132 -11.27 -20.15 8.17
C THR A 132 -10.66 -18.88 7.60
N ALA A 133 -9.95 -18.10 8.43
CA ALA A 133 -9.25 -16.91 7.95
C ALA A 133 -8.18 -17.26 6.90
N LYS A 134 -7.41 -18.33 7.14
CA LYS A 134 -6.39 -18.86 6.23
C LYS A 134 -6.98 -19.42 4.93
N ALA A 135 -8.17 -20.00 4.99
CA ALA A 135 -8.89 -20.49 3.81
C ALA A 135 -9.32 -19.35 2.88
N ILE A 136 -9.49 -18.13 3.40
CA ILE A 136 -9.75 -16.93 2.61
C ILE A 136 -8.45 -16.42 1.97
N SER A 137 -7.41 -16.20 2.78
CA SER A 137 -6.12 -15.67 2.37
C SER A 137 -5.08 -15.94 3.46
N ASP A 138 -3.81 -16.03 3.10
CA ASP A 138 -2.69 -15.98 4.04
C ASP A 138 -2.16 -14.55 4.28
N HIS A 139 -2.70 -13.56 3.57
CA HIS A 139 -2.39 -12.14 3.71
C HIS A 139 -3.63 -11.33 4.09
N TYR A 140 -3.46 -10.35 4.98
CA TYR A 140 -4.44 -9.30 5.22
C TYR A 140 -4.34 -8.23 4.12
N PRO A 141 -5.47 -7.71 3.62
CA PRO A 141 -5.45 -6.50 2.82
C PRO A 141 -4.77 -5.36 3.59
N VAL A 142 -4.06 -4.48 2.89
CA VAL A 142 -3.54 -3.23 3.45
C VAL A 142 -4.39 -2.06 2.98
N GLU A 143 -4.67 -1.13 3.88
CA GLU A 143 -5.52 0.02 3.59
C GLU A 143 -4.96 1.31 4.14
N VAL A 144 -5.37 2.41 3.49
CA VAL A 144 -5.12 3.77 3.95
C VAL A 144 -6.33 4.64 3.63
N GLU A 145 -6.65 5.54 4.56
CA GLU A 145 -7.64 6.59 4.33
C GLU A 145 -6.97 7.82 3.72
N MET A 146 -7.64 8.41 2.73
CA MET A 146 -7.28 9.68 2.13
C MET A 146 -8.36 10.70 2.40
N GLU A 147 -7.95 11.92 2.67
CA GLU A 147 -8.84 13.07 2.81
C GLU A 147 -9.03 13.78 1.47
N LYS A 148 -10.21 14.39 1.29
CA LYS A 148 -10.47 15.26 0.15
C LYS A 148 -9.50 16.45 0.18
N ILE A 149 -9.11 16.90 -1.01
CA ILE A 149 -8.40 18.16 -1.18
C ILE A 149 -9.37 19.29 -0.81
N THR A 150 -9.22 19.84 0.38
CA THR A 150 -9.95 21.05 0.76
C THR A 150 -9.28 22.24 0.09
N LYS A 151 -10.08 23.06 -0.64
CA LYS A 151 -9.60 24.39 -1.02
C LYS A 151 -9.51 25.18 0.28
N GLU A 152 -8.35 25.76 0.59
CA GLU A 152 -8.25 26.69 1.71
C GLU A 152 -9.34 27.75 1.57
N SER A 153 -10.28 27.72 2.51
CA SER A 153 -11.28 28.74 2.74
C SER A 153 -11.56 28.72 4.23
N SER A 154 -11.03 29.73 4.90
CA SER A 154 -11.36 30.12 6.26
C SER A 154 -12.87 30.06 6.52
N SER A 155 -13.34 29.02 7.20
CA SER A 155 -14.35 29.09 8.27
C SER A 155 -14.65 27.67 8.75
N VAL A 156 -14.59 27.51 10.07
CA VAL A 156 -14.85 26.25 10.78
C VAL A 156 -16.34 25.92 10.63
N ALA A 157 -16.67 25.05 9.67
CA ALA A 157 -17.94 24.33 9.67
C ALA A 157 -17.63 22.85 9.92
N ARG A 158 -18.09 22.33 11.05
CA ARG A 158 -18.03 20.90 11.38
C ARG A 158 -18.92 20.15 10.38
N THR A 159 -18.31 19.56 9.37
CA THR A 159 -18.96 18.61 8.46
C THR A 159 -18.56 17.19 8.86
N ASN A 160 -19.49 16.24 8.70
CA ASN A 160 -19.30 14.85 9.10
C ASN A 160 -18.08 14.23 8.39
N SER A 161 -17.21 13.58 9.16
CA SER A 161 -15.94 13.00 8.68
C SER A 161 -16.09 12.02 7.51
N PHE A 162 -17.21 11.29 7.45
CA PHE A 162 -17.47 10.28 6.42
C PHE A 162 -17.68 10.83 5.01
N GLU A 163 -18.09 12.09 4.83
CA GLU A 163 -18.22 12.68 3.49
C GLU A 163 -16.91 13.26 2.97
N ASN A 164 -15.88 13.35 3.81
CA ASN A 164 -14.62 14.05 3.50
C ASN A 164 -13.42 13.12 3.29
N SER A 165 -13.59 11.80 3.43
CA SER A 165 -12.53 10.82 3.21
C SER A 165 -12.93 9.74 2.22
N THR A 166 -11.93 9.02 1.69
CA THR A 166 -12.12 7.80 0.91
C THR A 166 -11.01 6.81 1.29
N THR A 167 -11.33 5.51 1.30
CA THR A 167 -10.36 4.47 1.65
C THR A 167 -9.83 3.81 0.39
N ILE A 168 -8.52 3.72 0.26
CA ILE A 168 -7.89 2.80 -0.69
C ILE A 168 -7.63 1.50 0.07
N LEU A 169 -8.30 0.45 -0.36
CA LEU A 169 -8.05 -0.92 0.08
C LEU A 169 -7.28 -1.65 -1.02
N VAL A 170 -6.08 -2.12 -0.69
CA VAL A 170 -5.29 -2.99 -1.55
C VAL A 170 -5.35 -4.40 -0.98
N ALA A 171 -6.17 -5.24 -1.61
CA ALA A 171 -6.24 -6.65 -1.30
C ALA A 171 -5.33 -7.41 -2.27
N THR A 172 -4.21 -7.93 -1.75
CA THR A 172 -3.48 -8.99 -2.46
C THR A 172 -4.23 -10.29 -2.20
N MET A 173 -5.12 -10.69 -3.11
CA MET A 173 -5.71 -12.03 -3.04
C MET A 173 -4.75 -13.04 -3.65
N ILE A 174 -3.86 -13.60 -2.83
CA ILE A 174 -3.29 -14.91 -3.15
C ILE A 174 -4.38 -15.90 -2.78
N VAL A 175 -5.24 -16.23 -3.76
CA VAL A 175 -6.24 -17.28 -3.54
C VAL A 175 -5.46 -18.56 -3.28
N ASN A 176 -5.41 -18.99 -2.01
CA ASN A 176 -4.87 -20.28 -1.62
C ASN A 176 -5.81 -21.35 -2.18
N SER A 177 -5.56 -21.69 -3.44
CA SER A 177 -6.33 -22.60 -4.27
C SER A 177 -7.80 -22.22 -4.49
N LEU A 178 -8.08 -21.66 -5.67
CA LEU A 178 -9.16 -22.24 -6.46
C LEU A 178 -8.68 -23.67 -6.79
N ARG A 179 -8.98 -24.64 -5.92
CA ARG A 179 -9.17 -26.02 -6.39
C ARG A 179 -10.42 -26.00 -7.26
N LEU A 180 -10.28 -25.51 -8.48
CA LEU A 180 -11.07 -26.04 -9.57
C LEU A 180 -10.49 -27.44 -9.78
N TRP A 181 -11.40 -28.42 -9.80
CA TRP A 181 -11.21 -29.88 -9.74
C TRP A 181 -10.96 -30.46 -8.34
#